data_AF-A0A1F3YIK6-F1
#
_entry.id   AF-A0A1F3YIK6-F1
#
_cell.length_a   1.000
_cell.length_b   1.000
_cell.length_c   1.000
_cell.angle_alpha   90.00
_cell.angle_beta   90.00
_cell.angle_gamma   90.00
#
_symmetry.space_group_name_H-M   'P 1'
#
loop_
_entity.id
_entity.type
_entity.pdbx_description
1 polymer ?
#
loop_
_entity_poly.entity_id
_entity_poly.type
_entity_poly.pdbx_seq_one_letter_code
_entity_poly.pdbx_strand_id
1 'polypeptide(L)'
;MEPLSLRFVGWFFTLVPAAALVLGGMILTMLFRSGGLARRYAEESLLNDLTLMAVWFAGLAGGVGVLQGKSWSLWVLEFFCWVLRALVLLSGGYRPVALHRTAGETPGKWVAAIAGVTLVALPILAFCGATIYTLRSEGARQALTG
;
A
#
# COMPACT_ATOMS: atom_id res chain seq x y z
N MET A 1 -16.10 7.07 19.90
CA MET A 1 -16.70 6.24 18.83
C MET A 1 -15.56 5.77 17.95
N GLU A 2 -15.36 4.46 17.82
CA GLU A 2 -14.34 3.93 16.92
C GLU A 2 -14.81 4.09 15.47
N PRO A 3 -14.01 4.66 14.56
CA PRO A 3 -14.45 4.94 13.20
C PRO A 3 -14.55 3.67 12.35
N LEU A 4 -13.80 2.61 12.69
CA LEU A 4 -13.87 1.29 12.04
C LEU A 4 -13.83 0.16 13.08
N SER A 5 -14.45 -0.98 12.76
CA SER A 5 -14.34 -2.17 13.61
C SER A 5 -13.00 -2.88 13.40
N LEU A 6 -12.38 -3.40 14.47
CA LEU A 6 -11.11 -4.15 14.37
C LEU A 6 -11.20 -5.32 13.41
N ARG A 7 -12.35 -6.01 13.39
CA ARG A 7 -12.57 -7.16 12.52
C ARG A 7 -12.57 -6.77 11.05
N PHE A 8 -13.16 -5.62 10.72
CA PHE A 8 -13.11 -5.08 9.37
C PHE A 8 -11.68 -4.68 8.97
N VAL A 9 -10.94 -4.01 9.86
CA VAL A 9 -9.53 -3.68 9.65
C VAL A 9 -8.71 -4.94 9.38
N GLY A 10 -8.83 -5.96 10.22
CA GLY A 10 -8.11 -7.23 10.06
C GLY A 10 -8.38 -7.90 8.70
N TRP A 11 -9.65 -8.00 8.29
CA TRP A 11 -10.00 -8.56 6.99
C TRP A 11 -9.51 -7.71 5.82
N PHE A 12 -9.65 -6.39 5.90
CA PHE A 12 -9.22 -5.49 4.84
C PHE A 12 -7.71 -5.60 4.61
N PHE A 13 -6.91 -5.50 5.67
CA PHE A 13 -5.45 -5.64 5.59
C PHE A 13 -4.98 -7.08 5.39
N THR A 14 -5.86 -8.07 5.40
CA THR A 14 -5.52 -9.43 4.94
C THR A 14 -5.79 -9.57 3.44
N LEU A 15 -6.99 -9.22 2.99
CA LEU A 15 -7.45 -9.45 1.62
C LEU A 15 -6.76 -8.53 0.61
N VAL A 16 -6.65 -7.23 0.92
CA VAL A 16 -6.08 -6.26 -0.03
C VAL A 16 -4.60 -6.54 -0.27
N PRO A 17 -3.76 -6.73 0.77
CA PRO A 17 -2.36 -7.12 0.57
C PRO A 17 -2.18 -8.50 -0.05
N ALA A 18 -3.02 -9.49 0.28
CA ALA A 18 -2.98 -10.79 -0.37
C ALA A 18 -3.22 -10.67 -1.88
N ALA A 19 -4.25 -9.92 -2.29
CA ALA A 19 -4.54 -9.66 -3.71
C ALA A 19 -3.38 -8.92 -4.40
N ALA A 20 -2.81 -7.90 -3.74
CA ALA A 20 -1.67 -7.15 -4.28
C ALA A 20 -0.44 -8.04 -4.49
N LEU A 21 -0.14 -8.95 -3.55
CA LEU A 21 0.97 -9.90 -3.66
C LEU A 21 0.74 -10.93 -4.77
N VAL A 22 -0.48 -11.46 -4.90
CA VAL A 22 -0.82 -12.41 -5.97
C VAL A 22 -0.69 -11.74 -7.34
N LEU A 23 -1.25 -10.54 -7.51
CA LEU A 23 -1.15 -9.79 -8.76
C LEU A 23 0.30 -9.40 -9.07
N GLY A 24 1.06 -8.91 -8.09
CA GLY A 24 2.48 -8.58 -8.25
C GLY A 24 3.32 -9.79 -8.63
N GLY A 25 3.12 -10.92 -7.95
CA GLY A 25 3.80 -12.18 -8.26
C GLY A 25 3.45 -12.71 -9.65
N MET A 26 2.20 -12.57 -10.08
CA MET A 26 1.77 -12.96 -11.42
C MET A 26 2.45 -12.13 -12.51
N ILE A 27 2.53 -10.80 -12.34
CA ILE A 27 3.20 -9.88 -13.28
C ILE A 27 4.69 -10.23 -13.39
N LEU A 28 5.38 -10.42 -12.26
CA LEU A 28 6.78 -10.82 -12.24
C LEU A 28 6.99 -12.14 -12.98
N THR A 29 6.15 -13.14 -12.71
CA THR A 29 6.24 -14.45 -13.36
C THR A 29 6.06 -14.34 -14.88
N MET A 30 5.11 -13.53 -15.35
CA MET A 30 4.93 -13.28 -16.78
C MET A 30 6.14 -12.58 -17.40
N LEU A 31 6.73 -11.61 -16.69
CA LEU A 31 7.90 -10.88 -17.15
C LEU A 31 9.12 -11.78 -17.26
N PHE A 32 9.37 -12.64 -16.26
CA PHE A 32 10.46 -13.63 -16.31
C PHE A 32 10.30 -14.62 -17.46
N ARG A 33 9.07 -15.04 -17.77
CA ARG A 33 8.78 -15.92 -18.92
C ARG A 33 9.00 -15.25 -20.27
N SER A 34 8.96 -13.91 -20.34
CA SER A 34 9.20 -13.15 -21.57
C SER A 34 10.68 -13.03 -21.97
N GLY A 35 11.62 -13.49 -21.13
CA GLY A 35 13.03 -13.75 -21.44
C GLY A 35 13.93 -12.53 -21.69
N GLY A 36 13.55 -11.61 -22.56
CA GLY A 36 14.41 -10.50 -23.00
C GLY A 36 14.50 -9.33 -22.02
N LEU A 37 13.41 -9.06 -21.28
CA LEU A 37 13.34 -7.93 -20.33
C LEU A 37 13.84 -8.28 -18.92
N ALA A 38 13.98 -9.56 -18.61
CA ALA A 38 14.24 -10.04 -17.25
C ALA A 38 15.61 -9.61 -16.69
N ARG A 39 16.67 -9.60 -17.52
CA ARG A 39 18.03 -9.29 -17.06
C ARG A 39 18.22 -7.81 -16.74
N ARG A 40 17.72 -6.92 -17.60
CA ARG A 40 17.79 -5.47 -17.39
C ARG A 40 16.89 -5.01 -16.24
N TYR A 41 15.71 -5.61 -16.13
CA TYR A 41 14.80 -5.40 -15.02
C TYR A 41 15.36 -5.91 -13.68
N ALA A 42 16.07 -7.04 -13.69
CA ALA A 42 16.71 -7.59 -12.49
C ALA A 42 17.75 -6.63 -11.88
N GLU A 43 18.49 -5.89 -12.71
CA GLU A 43 19.52 -4.94 -12.27
C GLU A 43 18.93 -3.61 -11.78
N GLU A 44 17.89 -3.08 -12.43
CA GLU A 44 17.36 -1.74 -12.11
C GLU A 44 16.16 -1.72 -11.14
N SER A 45 15.30 -2.76 -11.14
CA SER A 45 13.99 -2.69 -10.50
C SER A 45 13.69 -3.79 -9.49
N LEU A 46 14.45 -4.89 -9.50
CA LEU A 46 14.19 -6.05 -8.63
C LEU A 46 14.20 -5.70 -7.15
N LEU A 47 15.19 -4.91 -6.70
CA LEU A 47 15.31 -4.49 -5.31
C LEU A 47 14.12 -3.63 -4.88
N ASN A 48 13.64 -2.75 -5.76
CA ASN A 48 12.48 -1.91 -5.48
C ASN A 48 11.22 -2.76 -5.35
N ASP A 49 11.01 -3.73 -6.24
CA ASP A 49 9.82 -4.59 -6.20
C ASP A 49 9.83 -5.60 -5.05
N LEU A 50 11.00 -6.14 -4.71
CA LEU A 50 11.16 -6.96 -3.51
C LEU A 50 10.86 -6.16 -2.23
N THR A 51 11.32 -4.91 -2.17
CA THR A 51 10.99 -4.01 -1.06
C THR A 51 9.50 -3.73 -1.00
N LEU A 52 8.87 -3.46 -2.14
CA LEU A 52 7.43 -3.24 -2.23
C LEU A 52 6.65 -4.49 -1.79
N MET A 53 7.06 -5.68 -2.26
CA MET A 53 6.50 -6.95 -1.81
C MET A 53 6.64 -7.13 -0.30
N ALA A 54 7.81 -6.84 0.28
CA ALA A 54 8.01 -6.92 1.73
C ALA A 54 7.07 -5.99 2.50
N VAL A 55 6.84 -4.78 1.99
CA VAL A 55 5.85 -3.84 2.56
C VAL A 55 4.44 -4.43 2.50
N TRP A 56 4.03 -4.99 1.36
CA TRP A 56 2.72 -5.65 1.25
C TRP A 56 2.59 -6.87 2.16
N PHE A 57 3.65 -7.66 2.34
CA PHE A 57 3.70 -8.74 3.32
C PHE A 57 3.54 -8.24 4.76
N ALA A 58 4.13 -7.09 5.11
CA ALA A 58 3.92 -6.49 6.42
C ALA A 58 2.44 -6.10 6.63
N GLY A 59 1.79 -5.55 5.61
CA GLY A 59 0.34 -5.29 5.63
C GLY A 59 -0.48 -6.56 5.88
N LEU A 60 -0.19 -7.64 5.12
CA LEU A 60 -0.81 -8.95 5.27
C LEU A 60 -0.63 -9.52 6.69
N ALA A 61 0.61 -9.53 7.18
CA ALA A 61 0.96 -10.02 8.50
C ALA A 61 0.25 -9.21 9.60
N GLY A 62 0.20 -7.89 9.45
CA GLY A 62 -0.55 -7.01 10.35
C GLY A 62 -2.05 -7.32 10.37
N GLY A 63 -2.68 -7.51 9.21
CA GLY A 63 -4.09 -7.89 9.10
C GLY A 63 -4.40 -9.23 9.76
N VAL A 64 -3.58 -10.24 9.49
CA VAL A 64 -3.67 -11.57 10.12
C VAL A 64 -3.46 -11.47 11.63
N GLY A 65 -2.49 -10.68 12.08
CA GLY A 65 -2.21 -10.47 13.49
C GLY A 65 -3.38 -9.84 14.25
N VAL A 66 -4.12 -8.90 13.62
CA VAL A 66 -5.35 -8.34 14.20
C VAL A 66 -6.44 -9.41 14.31
N LEU A 67 -6.62 -10.24 13.28
CA LEU A 67 -7.60 -11.34 13.31
C LEU A 67 -7.25 -12.40 14.38
N GLN A 68 -5.97 -12.57 14.69
CA GLN A 68 -5.47 -13.47 15.73
C GLN A 68 -5.42 -12.85 17.14
N GLY A 69 -5.87 -11.60 17.30
CA GLY A 69 -5.88 -10.94 18.60
C GLY A 69 -4.48 -10.57 19.11
N LYS A 70 -3.48 -10.38 18.24
CA LYS A 70 -2.08 -10.20 18.66
C LYS A 70 -1.70 -8.73 18.78
N SER A 71 -1.10 -8.35 19.90
CA SER A 71 -0.66 -6.97 20.17
C SER A 71 0.41 -6.44 19.21
N TRP A 72 1.30 -7.28 18.68
CA TRP A 72 2.32 -6.86 17.71
C TRP A 72 1.72 -6.34 16.40
N SER A 73 0.48 -6.74 16.09
CA SER A 73 -0.22 -6.30 14.87
C SER A 73 -0.48 -4.79 14.84
N LEU A 74 -0.63 -4.16 16.01
CA LEU A 74 -0.80 -2.72 16.16
C LEU A 74 0.37 -1.98 15.50
N TRP A 75 1.59 -2.34 15.90
CA TRP A 75 2.81 -1.69 15.44
C TRP A 75 3.09 -1.98 13.97
N VAL A 76 2.83 -3.21 13.51
CA VAL A 76 3.03 -3.60 12.11
C VAL A 76 2.06 -2.89 11.17
N LEU A 77 0.76 -2.82 11.52
CA LEU A 77 -0.22 -2.10 10.70
C LEU A 77 0.00 -0.60 10.72
N GLU A 78 0.41 -0.03 11.86
CA GLU A 78 0.74 1.38 11.95
C GLU A 78 1.94 1.71 11.05
N PHE A 79 3.02 0.92 11.12
CA PHE A 79 4.17 1.04 10.22
C PHE A 79 3.75 0.93 8.75
N PHE A 80 2.99 -0.11 8.40
CA PHE A 80 2.49 -0.31 7.03
C PHE A 80 1.69 0.90 6.54
N CYS A 81 0.75 1.41 7.35
CA CYS A 81 -0.03 2.59 7.01
C CYS A 81 0.85 3.83 6.79
N TRP A 82 1.88 4.05 7.60
CA TRP A 82 2.80 5.17 7.41
C TRP A 82 3.61 5.04 6.12
N VAL A 83 4.16 3.86 5.86
CA VAL A 83 4.89 3.57 4.62
C VAL A 83 3.98 3.77 3.42
N LEU A 84 2.74 3.29 3.47
CA LEU A 84 1.82 3.38 2.36
C LEU A 84 1.39 4.83 2.07
N ARG A 85 1.21 5.67 3.11
CA ARG A 85 1.03 7.12 2.91
C ARG A 85 2.25 7.75 2.25
N ALA A 86 3.46 7.45 2.72
CA ALA A 86 4.69 7.99 2.14
C ALA A 86 4.85 7.57 0.68
N LEU A 87 4.61 6.31 0.37
CA LEU A 87 4.62 5.79 -1.00
C LEU A 87 3.59 6.50 -1.87
N VAL A 88 2.35 6.67 -1.39
CA VAL A 88 1.29 7.37 -2.13
C VAL A 88 1.66 8.84 -2.40
N LEU A 89 2.23 9.54 -1.41
CA LEU A 89 2.68 10.91 -1.56
C LEU A 89 3.87 11.02 -2.55
N LEU A 90 4.85 10.13 -2.45
CA LEU A 90 5.98 10.05 -3.37
C LEU A 90 5.50 9.73 -4.79
N SER A 91 4.64 8.72 -4.95
CA SER A 91 4.02 8.35 -6.22
C SER A 91 3.27 9.52 -6.84
N GLY A 92 2.55 10.26 -6.00
CA GLY A 92 1.78 11.43 -6.40
C GLY A 92 2.63 12.63 -6.76
N GLY A 93 3.86 12.74 -6.25
CA GLY A 93 4.83 13.77 -6.66
C GLY A 93 5.63 13.39 -7.91
N TYR A 94 6.06 12.13 -8.04
CA TYR A 94 6.91 11.68 -9.16
C TYR A 94 6.15 11.58 -10.48
N ARG A 95 4.89 11.13 -10.48
CA ARG A 95 4.07 11.01 -11.70
C ARG A 95 3.85 12.34 -12.44
N PRO A 96 3.44 13.43 -11.77
CA PRO A 96 3.31 14.73 -12.44
C PRO A 96 4.67 15.31 -12.87
N VAL A 97 5.73 15.17 -12.07
CA VAL A 97 7.07 15.67 -12.44
C VAL A 97 7.64 14.93 -13.66
N ALA A 98 7.44 13.62 -13.75
CA ALA A 98 7.81 12.84 -14.93
C ALA A 98 6.96 13.21 -16.16
N LEU A 99 5.66 13.47 -15.98
CA LEU A 99 4.78 13.97 -17.05
C LEU A 99 5.22 15.37 -17.54
N HIS A 100 5.65 16.25 -16.62
CA HIS A 100 6.16 17.59 -16.94
C HIS A 100 7.41 17.57 -17.81
N ARG A 101 8.26 16.55 -17.62
CA ARG A 101 9.51 16.43 -18.39
C ARG A 101 9.33 15.75 -19.74
N THR A 102 8.23 15.03 -19.97
CA THR A 102 8.06 14.17 -21.16
C THR A 102 6.95 14.63 -22.10
N ALA A 103 5.95 15.38 -21.63
CA ALA A 103 4.84 15.82 -22.46
C ALA A 103 4.99 17.29 -22.90
N GLY A 104 5.19 17.50 -24.19
CA GLY A 104 4.68 18.71 -24.85
C GLY A 104 3.18 18.82 -24.58
N GLU A 105 2.77 19.99 -24.10
CA GLU A 105 1.51 20.30 -23.43
C GLU A 105 0.23 19.75 -24.09
N THR A 106 -0.53 18.96 -23.32
CA THR A 106 -2.00 18.95 -23.41
C THR A 106 -2.57 19.12 -21.99
N PRO A 107 -3.10 20.31 -21.63
CA PRO A 107 -3.56 20.64 -20.27
C PRO A 107 -4.59 19.65 -19.68
N GLY A 108 -5.44 19.06 -20.53
CA GLY A 108 -6.47 18.09 -20.11
C GLY A 108 -5.89 16.76 -19.58
N LYS A 109 -4.74 16.31 -20.08
CA LYS A 109 -4.07 15.08 -19.60
C LYS A 109 -3.44 15.27 -18.23
N TRP A 110 -3.02 16.49 -17.91
CA TRP A 110 -2.46 16.87 -16.62
C TRP A 110 -3.49 16.84 -15.50
N VAL A 111 -4.65 17.45 -15.74
CA VAL A 111 -5.76 17.43 -14.79
C VAL A 111 -6.27 16.00 -14.59
N ALA A 112 -6.35 15.19 -15.66
CA ALA A 112 -6.75 13.78 -15.54
C ALA A 112 -5.72 12.92 -14.78
N ALA A 113 -4.42 13.15 -14.95
CA ALA A 113 -3.37 12.43 -14.24
C ALA A 113 -3.33 12.81 -12.75
N ILE A 114 -3.44 14.10 -12.42
CA ILE A 114 -3.53 14.57 -11.04
C ILE A 114 -4.83 14.06 -10.41
N ALA A 115 -5.98 14.23 -11.08
CA ALA A 115 -7.26 13.74 -10.59
C ALA A 115 -7.23 12.23 -10.37
N GLY A 116 -6.67 11.44 -11.28
CA GLY A 116 -6.54 9.99 -11.12
C GLY A 116 -5.64 9.60 -9.92
N VAL A 117 -4.52 10.31 -9.72
CA VAL A 117 -3.66 10.12 -8.56
C VAL A 117 -4.38 10.52 -7.28
N THR A 118 -5.00 11.69 -7.23
CA THR A 118 -5.70 12.20 -6.05
C THR A 118 -6.91 11.34 -5.69
N LEU A 119 -7.68 10.89 -6.67
CA LEU A 119 -8.88 10.06 -6.45
C LEU A 119 -8.54 8.67 -5.92
N VAL A 120 -7.33 8.16 -6.20
CA VAL A 120 -6.80 6.92 -5.60
C VAL A 120 -6.09 7.19 -4.27
N ALA A 121 -5.31 8.27 -4.18
CA ALA A 121 -4.51 8.60 -3.01
C ALA A 121 -5.37 8.98 -1.81
N LEU A 122 -6.37 9.84 -2.01
CA LEU A 122 -7.19 10.42 -0.96
C LEU A 122 -7.96 9.36 -0.14
N PRO A 123 -8.65 8.36 -0.74
CA PRO A 123 -9.29 7.30 0.05
C PRO A 123 -8.28 6.45 0.79
N ILE A 124 -7.10 6.19 0.21
CA ILE A 124 -6.03 5.44 0.89
C ILE A 124 -5.51 6.21 2.11
N LEU A 125 -5.24 7.51 1.97
CA LEU A 125 -4.79 8.37 3.06
C LEU A 125 -5.86 8.45 4.16
N ALA A 126 -7.13 8.64 3.81
CA ALA A 126 -8.24 8.67 4.75
C ALA A 126 -8.38 7.34 5.50
N PHE A 127 -8.29 6.21 4.78
CA PHE A 127 -8.41 4.88 5.36
C PHE A 127 -7.25 4.54 6.29
N CYS A 128 -6.01 4.81 5.88
CA CYS A 128 -4.84 4.67 6.74
C CYS A 128 -4.92 5.63 7.94
N GLY A 129 -5.53 6.82 7.78
CA GLY A 129 -5.82 7.76 8.86
C GLY A 129 -6.74 7.16 9.91
N ALA A 130 -7.91 6.70 9.47
CA ALA A 130 -8.92 6.10 10.33
C ALA A 130 -8.45 4.79 10.98
N THR A 131 -7.65 4.00 10.27
CA THR A 131 -7.02 2.78 10.81
C THR A 131 -6.07 3.11 11.95
N ILE A 132 -5.13 4.06 11.78
CA ILE A 132 -4.22 4.45 12.86
C ILE A 132 -4.99 5.00 14.06
N TYR A 133 -6.03 5.81 13.83
CA TYR A 133 -6.88 6.31 14.91
C TYR A 133 -7.56 5.17 15.68
N THR A 134 -8.06 4.17 14.96
CA THR A 134 -8.68 2.97 15.55
C THR A 134 -7.65 2.15 16.33
N LEU A 135 -6.47 1.88 15.78
CA LEU A 135 -5.42 1.09 16.44
C LEU A 135 -4.87 1.77 17.71
N ARG A 136 -4.92 3.10 17.77
CA ARG A 136 -4.51 3.87 18.96
C ARG A 136 -5.62 4.00 20.00
N SER A 137 -6.84 3.51 19.74
CA SER A 137 -7.92 3.53 20.72
C SER A 137 -7.60 2.60 21.90
N GLU A 138 -8.11 2.96 23.09
CA GLU A 138 -7.98 2.08 24.27
C GLU A 138 -8.71 0.74 24.08
N GLY A 139 -9.83 0.75 23.35
CA GLY A 139 -10.59 -0.46 23.01
C GLY A 139 -9.80 -1.44 22.12
N ALA A 140 -9.11 -0.93 21.10
CA ALA A 140 -8.24 -1.73 20.24
C ALA A 140 -7.05 -2.31 20.99
N ARG A 141 -6.45 -1.51 21.88
CA ARG A 141 -5.36 -1.98 22.74
C ARG A 141 -5.84 -3.08 23.67
N GLN A 142 -6.92 -2.86 24.41
CA GLN A 142 -7.49 -3.86 25.31
C GLN A 142 -7.86 -5.16 24.57
N ALA A 143 -8.46 -5.07 23.39
CA ALA A 143 -8.85 -6.23 22.59
C ALA A 143 -7.67 -7.05 22.02
N LEU A 144 -6.46 -6.48 21.96
CA LEU A 144 -5.27 -7.11 21.39
C LEU A 144 -4.18 -7.40 22.44
N THR A 145 -4.29 -6.84 23.65
CA THR A 145 -3.39 -7.09 24.78
C THR A 145 -4.01 -7.91 25.90
N GLY A 146 -5.35 -8.02 25.93
CA GLY A 146 -6.10 -8.88 26.86
C GLY A 146 -6.27 -10.29 26.33
#